data_AF-A0A356MN47-F1
#
_entry.id   AF-A0A356MN47-F1
#
_cell.length_a   1.000
_cell.length_b   1.000
_cell.length_c   1.000
_cell.angle_alpha   90.00
_cell.angle_beta   90.00
_cell.angle_gamma   90.00
#
_symmetry.space_group_name_H-M   'P 1'
#
loop_
_entity.id
_entity.type
_entity.pdbx_description
1 polymer ?
#
loop_
_entity_poly.entity_id
_entity_poly.type
_entity_poly.pdbx_seq_one_letter_code
_entity_poly.pdbx_strand_id
1 'polypeptide(L)'
;MGNAQAPNSTGFANEGEIRVEGAREHNLKDISITIPRNQLVVITGVSGSGKSSLAFDTLYAEGQRRYLETFSAYARQFLGGLERPKVDQITGLSPVISIEQKTISKNPRSTVGTITEVHDFLRLIFARASDAFSMQTGEAMIRFTDEEILNRILQDYQGQRILLLAPLVKGRKGHYRELFESVMKQGYVRARVDSVLV
;
A
#
# COMPACT_ATOMS: atom_id res chain seq x y z
N MET A 1 11.97 -30.56 -54.62
CA MET A 1 10.92 -29.60 -55.01
C MET A 1 9.71 -29.91 -54.13
N GLY A 2 9.20 -29.06 -53.24
CA GLY A 2 9.57 -27.71 -52.85
C GLY A 2 9.30 -27.52 -51.36
N ASN A 3 10.10 -26.66 -50.73
CA ASN A 3 9.88 -26.22 -49.35
C ASN A 3 8.65 -25.31 -49.33
N ALA A 4 7.66 -25.63 -48.49
CA ALA A 4 6.58 -24.73 -48.17
C ALA A 4 7.13 -23.56 -47.33
N GLN A 5 7.26 -22.39 -47.97
CA GLN A 5 7.49 -21.13 -47.28
C GLN A 5 6.23 -20.75 -46.51
N ALA A 6 6.38 -20.49 -45.20
CA ALA A 6 5.33 -19.86 -44.40
C ALA A 6 5.05 -18.44 -44.94
N PRO A 7 3.78 -18.01 -44.96
CA PRO A 7 3.41 -16.73 -45.56
C PRO A 7 3.94 -15.55 -44.71
N ASN A 8 4.58 -14.61 -45.39
CA ASN A 8 4.92 -13.29 -44.85
C ASN A 8 3.65 -12.56 -44.41
N SER A 9 3.47 -12.35 -43.11
CA SER A 9 2.41 -11.52 -42.55
C SER A 9 2.85 -10.05 -42.49
N THR A 10 2.51 -9.31 -43.54
CA THR A 10 2.43 -7.84 -43.50
C THR A 10 1.22 -7.39 -42.69
N GLY A 11 1.40 -6.47 -41.73
CA GLY A 11 0.38 -5.44 -41.48
C GLY A 11 -0.39 -5.42 -40.15
N PHE A 12 0.07 -6.07 -39.08
CA PHE A 12 -0.42 -5.79 -37.71
C PHE A 12 0.77 -5.65 -36.77
N ALA A 13 0.70 -4.68 -35.85
CA ALA A 13 1.77 -4.38 -34.89
C ALA A 13 2.28 -5.68 -34.24
N ASN A 14 3.59 -5.93 -34.33
CA ASN A 14 4.23 -7.02 -33.60
C ASN A 14 3.85 -6.89 -32.12
N GLU A 15 2.97 -7.75 -31.63
CA GLU A 15 2.50 -7.76 -30.23
C GLU A 15 3.66 -7.93 -29.22
N GLY A 16 4.84 -8.32 -29.72
CA GLY A 16 6.09 -8.49 -28.98
C GLY A 16 7.04 -7.29 -28.97
N GLU A 17 6.66 -6.08 -29.41
CA GLU A 17 7.57 -4.91 -29.43
C GLU A 17 6.96 -3.66 -28.78
N ILE A 18 7.81 -2.83 -28.17
CA ILE A 18 7.51 -1.45 -27.77
C ILE A 18 8.20 -0.55 -28.78
N ARG A 19 7.45 0.29 -29.48
CA ARG A 19 8.02 1.26 -30.44
C ARG A 19 7.91 2.66 -29.86
N VAL A 20 9.02 3.38 -29.89
CA VAL A 20 9.13 4.77 -29.47
C VAL A 20 9.53 5.57 -30.70
N GLU A 21 8.75 6.59 -31.04
CA GLU A 21 8.99 7.44 -32.20
C GLU A 21 9.12 8.90 -31.75
N GLY A 22 10.20 9.53 -32.19
CA GLY A 22 10.47 10.95 -31.97
C GLY A 22 10.61 11.39 -30.51
N ALA A 23 11.35 10.61 -29.69
CA ALA A 23 11.58 10.99 -28.30
C ALA A 23 12.59 12.15 -28.20
N ARG A 24 12.17 13.22 -27.51
CA ARG A 24 12.86 14.52 -27.39
C ARG A 24 12.92 15.02 -25.95
N GLU A 25 12.71 14.14 -24.98
CA GLU A 25 12.77 14.50 -23.56
C GLU A 25 14.20 14.88 -23.15
N HIS A 26 14.36 15.98 -22.43
CA HIS A 26 15.64 16.57 -22.07
C HIS A 26 16.63 16.73 -23.25
N ASN A 27 17.65 15.89 -23.33
CA ASN A 27 18.72 15.95 -24.33
C ASN A 27 18.60 14.87 -25.42
N LEU A 28 17.48 14.15 -25.47
CA LEU A 28 17.19 13.22 -26.56
C LEU A 28 17.01 13.98 -27.87
N LYS A 29 17.66 13.49 -28.93
CA LYS A 29 17.71 14.15 -30.24
C LYS A 29 16.77 13.47 -31.23
N ASP A 30 15.48 13.51 -30.92
CA ASP A 30 14.42 12.98 -31.78
C ASP A 30 14.61 11.49 -32.13
N ILE A 31 14.88 10.68 -31.10
CA ILE A 31 15.26 9.28 -31.29
C ILE A 31 14.04 8.41 -31.53
N SER A 32 14.18 7.45 -32.44
CA SER A 32 13.17 6.41 -32.68
C SER A 32 13.80 5.04 -32.48
N ILE A 33 13.22 4.22 -31.60
CA ILE A 33 13.76 2.92 -31.21
C ILE A 33 12.65 1.88 -31.06
N THR A 34 13.02 0.62 -31.26
CA THR A 34 12.16 -0.54 -31.01
C THR A 34 12.79 -1.37 -29.90
N ILE A 35 12.01 -1.66 -28.86
CA ILE A 35 12.42 -2.44 -27.69
C ILE A 35 11.63 -3.75 -27.70
N PRO A 36 12.28 -4.93 -27.65
CA PRO A 36 11.57 -6.20 -27.58
C PRO A 36 10.86 -6.36 -26.23
N ARG A 37 9.62 -6.84 -26.25
CA ARG A 37 8.84 -7.17 -25.04
C ARG A 37 9.24 -8.52 -24.48
N ASN A 38 8.93 -8.73 -23.21
CA ASN A 38 9.18 -9.98 -22.47
C ASN A 38 10.67 -10.41 -22.48
N GLN A 39 11.57 -9.44 -22.62
CA GLN A 39 13.01 -9.65 -22.60
C GLN A 39 13.65 -8.69 -21.58
N LEU A 40 14.78 -9.10 -21.03
CA LEU A 40 15.62 -8.22 -20.24
C LEU A 40 16.39 -7.29 -21.17
N VAL A 41 15.96 -6.04 -21.25
CA VAL A 41 16.61 -5.02 -22.08
C VAL A 41 17.44 -4.11 -21.19
N VAL A 42 18.70 -3.93 -21.57
CA VAL A 42 19.66 -3.08 -20.83
C VAL A 42 19.98 -1.85 -21.68
N ILE A 43 19.67 -0.66 -21.14
CA ILE A 43 20.05 0.62 -21.74
C ILE A 43 21.40 1.05 -21.14
N THR A 44 22.44 1.11 -21.98
CA THR A 44 23.81 1.45 -21.56
C THR A 44 24.34 2.69 -22.29
N GLY A 45 25.44 3.25 -21.79
CA GLY A 45 26.07 4.46 -22.32
C GLY A 45 26.68 5.37 -21.25
N VAL A 46 27.51 6.33 -21.67
CA VAL A 46 28.21 7.28 -20.79
C VAL A 46 27.25 8.13 -19.95
N SER A 47 27.72 8.67 -18.82
CA SER A 47 26.91 9.59 -18.01
C SER A 47 26.40 10.77 -18.86
N GLY A 48 25.14 11.16 -18.66
CA GLY A 48 24.50 12.22 -19.45
C GLY A 48 24.08 11.83 -20.88
N SER A 49 24.25 10.58 -21.33
CA SER A 49 23.87 10.16 -22.70
C SER A 49 22.37 10.10 -22.98
N GLY A 50 21.50 10.45 -22.02
CA GLY A 50 20.04 10.40 -22.17
C GLY A 50 19.37 9.07 -21.76
N LYS A 51 20.09 8.15 -21.09
CA LYS A 51 19.53 6.86 -20.64
C LYS A 51 18.33 7.06 -19.71
N SER A 52 18.48 7.91 -18.69
CA SER A 52 17.42 8.21 -17.73
C SER A 52 16.29 8.98 -18.41
N SER A 53 16.61 9.90 -19.31
CA SER A 53 15.62 10.63 -20.12
C SER A 53 14.72 9.68 -20.91
N LEU A 54 15.29 8.64 -21.51
CA LEU A 54 14.54 7.63 -22.25
C LEU A 54 13.76 6.69 -21.31
N ALA A 55 14.43 6.15 -20.28
CA ALA A 55 13.84 5.12 -19.41
C ALA A 55 12.78 5.68 -18.45
N PHE A 56 13.13 6.74 -17.71
CA PHE A 56 12.29 7.31 -16.65
C PHE A 56 11.41 8.44 -17.18
N ASP A 57 12.02 9.42 -17.84
CA ASP A 57 11.31 10.65 -18.21
C ASP A 57 10.44 10.48 -19.47
N THR A 58 10.68 9.43 -20.28
CA THR A 58 9.87 9.11 -21.47
C THR A 58 9.02 7.85 -21.26
N LEU A 59 9.65 6.67 -21.14
CA LEU A 59 8.93 5.39 -21.09
C LEU A 59 8.10 5.22 -19.82
N TYR A 60 8.71 5.42 -18.64
CA TYR A 60 8.00 5.29 -17.37
C TYR A 60 6.94 6.38 -17.21
N ALA A 61 7.26 7.64 -17.51
CA ALA A 61 6.30 8.74 -17.45
C ALA A 61 5.06 8.49 -18.33
N GLU A 62 5.26 8.07 -19.59
CA GLU A 62 4.16 7.74 -20.50
C GLU A 62 3.36 6.52 -20.02
N GLY A 63 4.05 5.50 -19.51
CA GLY A 63 3.41 4.29 -18.97
C GLY A 63 2.55 4.57 -17.75
N GLN A 64 3.07 5.37 -16.81
CA GLN A 64 2.35 5.81 -15.63
C GLN A 64 1.15 6.68 -16.02
N ARG A 65 1.33 7.63 -16.95
CA ARG A 65 0.25 8.49 -17.47
C ARG A 65 -0.90 7.67 -18.06
N ARG A 66 -0.60 6.74 -18.98
CA ARG A 66 -1.62 5.85 -19.57
C ARG A 66 -2.34 5.00 -18.54
N TYR A 67 -1.62 4.51 -17.53
CA TYR A 67 -2.25 3.77 -16.44
C TYR A 67 -3.20 4.65 -15.64
N LEU A 68 -2.80 5.88 -15.29
CA LEU A 68 -3.67 6.84 -14.58
C LEU A 68 -4.89 7.27 -15.41
N GLU A 69 -4.78 7.29 -16.74
CA GLU A 69 -5.91 7.59 -17.63
C GLU A 69 -7.02 6.54 -17.58
N THR A 70 -6.73 5.32 -17.11
CA THR A 70 -7.74 4.26 -16.95
C THR A 70 -8.62 4.44 -15.70
N PHE A 71 -8.25 5.35 -14.79
CA PHE A 71 -9.02 5.63 -13.59
C PHE A 71 -10.25 6.50 -13.85
N SER A 72 -11.20 6.49 -12.91
CA SER A 72 -12.40 7.32 -12.99
C SER A 72 -12.06 8.81 -13.11
N ALA A 73 -12.94 9.57 -13.77
CA ALA A 73 -12.78 11.03 -13.92
C ALA A 73 -12.57 11.74 -12.57
N TYR A 74 -13.27 11.29 -11.53
CA TYR A 74 -13.11 11.78 -10.16
C TYR A 74 -11.70 11.51 -9.61
N ALA A 75 -11.19 10.28 -9.73
CA ALA A 75 -9.85 9.93 -9.23
C ALA A 75 -8.74 10.74 -9.94
N ARG A 76 -8.88 10.99 -11.26
CA ARG A 76 -7.93 11.80 -12.04
C ARG A 76 -7.81 13.24 -11.54
N GLN A 77 -8.87 13.82 -10.96
CA GLN A 77 -8.82 15.17 -10.39
C GLN A 77 -7.85 15.27 -9.20
N PHE A 78 -7.69 14.20 -8.41
CA PHE A 78 -6.81 14.18 -7.24
C PHE A 78 -5.39 13.72 -7.55
N LEU A 79 -5.22 12.87 -8.58
CA LEU A 79 -3.92 12.33 -8.97
C LEU A 79 -3.07 13.35 -9.74
N GLY A 80 -3.68 14.45 -10.20
CA GLY A 80 -3.04 15.45 -11.05
C GLY A 80 -2.84 14.93 -12.48
N GLY A 81 -2.70 15.86 -13.43
CA GLY A 81 -2.23 15.50 -14.76
C GLY A 81 -0.73 15.24 -14.70
N LEU A 82 -0.28 14.05 -15.09
CA LEU A 82 1.14 13.86 -15.41
C LEU A 82 1.43 14.59 -16.71
N GLU A 83 2.49 15.41 -16.71
CA GLU A 83 2.95 16.10 -17.91
C GLU A 83 3.28 15.05 -18.99
N ARG A 84 2.78 15.27 -20.20
CA ARG A 84 3.01 14.35 -21.30
C ARG A 84 4.46 14.51 -21.75
N PRO A 85 5.25 13.42 -21.80
CA PRO A 85 6.63 13.50 -22.26
C PRO A 85 6.69 13.94 -23.73
N LYS A 86 7.80 14.58 -24.11
CA LYS A 86 8.05 15.04 -25.48
C LYS A 86 8.40 13.85 -26.37
N VAL A 87 7.37 13.18 -26.88
CA VAL A 87 7.46 12.04 -27.79
C VAL A 87 6.29 12.06 -28.77
N ASP A 88 6.54 11.71 -30.04
CA ASP A 88 5.47 11.71 -31.05
C ASP A 88 4.51 10.55 -30.81
N GLN A 89 5.05 9.33 -30.70
CA GLN A 89 4.24 8.14 -30.48
C GLN A 89 4.99 7.08 -29.67
N ILE A 90 4.26 6.40 -28.78
CA ILE A 90 4.73 5.15 -28.18
C ILE A 90 3.65 4.09 -28.35
N THR A 91 3.97 2.94 -28.92
CA THR A 91 3.06 1.79 -29.07
C THR A 91 3.59 0.56 -28.35
N GLY A 92 2.71 -0.36 -27.96
CA GLY A 92 3.08 -1.60 -27.25
C GLY A 92 3.50 -1.43 -25.78
N LEU A 93 3.43 -0.22 -25.22
CA LEU A 93 3.82 0.04 -23.83
C LEU A 93 2.81 -0.58 -22.84
N SER A 94 3.33 -1.34 -21.88
CA SER A 94 2.55 -1.95 -20.79
C SER A 94 2.46 -1.01 -19.58
N PRO A 95 1.60 -1.26 -18.58
CA PRO A 95 1.71 -0.59 -17.29
C PRO A 95 3.14 -0.72 -16.74
N VAL A 96 3.73 0.39 -16.31
CA VAL A 96 5.14 0.46 -15.92
C VAL A 96 5.27 0.68 -14.42
N ILE A 97 6.24 0.00 -13.81
CA ILE A 97 6.66 0.22 -12.42
C ILE A 97 8.12 0.70 -12.47
N SER A 98 8.41 1.81 -11.80
CA SER A 98 9.78 2.28 -11.60
C SER A 98 10.33 1.72 -10.29
N ILE A 99 11.52 1.14 -10.34
CA ILE A 99 12.28 0.73 -9.16
C ILE A 99 13.56 1.58 -9.14
N GLU A 100 13.51 2.68 -8.41
CA GLU A 100 14.61 3.62 -8.26
C GLU A 100 15.27 3.49 -6.89
N GLN A 101 16.54 3.86 -6.81
CA GLN A 101 17.22 4.10 -5.54
C GLN A 101 16.80 5.45 -4.92
N LYS A 102 15.49 5.72 -4.82
CA LYS A 102 14.99 6.86 -4.06
C LYS A 102 15.11 6.56 -2.57
N THR A 103 15.50 7.58 -1.79
CA THR A 103 15.68 7.42 -0.35
C THR A 103 14.36 6.99 0.28
N ILE A 104 14.36 5.82 0.93
CA ILE A 104 13.20 5.33 1.67
C ILE A 104 12.88 6.37 2.75
N SER A 105 11.60 6.74 2.86
CA SER A 105 11.08 7.66 3.88
C SER A 105 11.65 7.31 5.26
N LYS A 106 12.31 8.27 5.91
CA LYS A 106 12.94 8.11 7.23
C LYS A 106 11.91 8.23 8.36
N ASN A 107 10.79 7.51 8.24
CA ASN A 107 9.86 7.41 9.35
C ASN A 107 10.46 6.49 10.43
N PRO A 108 10.70 6.96 11.67
CA PRO A 108 11.32 6.14 12.72
C PRO A 108 10.48 4.91 13.12
N ARG A 109 9.19 4.86 12.76
CA ARG A 109 8.34 3.68 12.97
C ARG A 109 8.38 2.69 11.80
N SER A 110 9.06 3.03 10.70
CA SER A 110 9.21 2.15 9.55
C SER A 110 10.45 1.26 9.73
N THR A 111 10.24 -0.03 9.57
CA THR A 111 11.29 -1.06 9.60
C THR A 111 11.26 -1.87 8.31
N VAL A 112 12.25 -2.74 8.09
CA VAL A 112 12.21 -3.67 6.95
C VAL A 112 10.93 -4.50 6.96
N GLY A 113 10.51 -4.99 8.13
CA GLY A 113 9.31 -5.81 8.25
C GLY A 113 8.01 -5.08 7.94
N THR A 114 7.93 -3.75 8.17
CA THR A 114 6.76 -2.97 7.79
C THR A 114 6.76 -2.58 6.32
N ILE A 115 7.94 -2.38 5.71
CA ILE A 115 8.06 -2.05 4.28
C ILE A 115 7.75 -3.26 3.41
N THR A 116 8.15 -4.45 3.84
CA THR A 116 7.89 -5.71 3.13
C THR A 116 6.57 -6.37 3.53
N GLU A 117 5.79 -5.73 4.41
CA GLU A 117 4.54 -6.26 4.99
C GLU A 117 4.68 -7.57 5.78
N VAL A 118 5.90 -8.12 5.91
CA VAL A 118 6.18 -9.34 6.70
C VAL A 118 5.71 -9.18 8.15
N HIS A 119 5.84 -7.98 8.72
CA HIS A 119 5.37 -7.70 10.07
C HIS A 119 3.85 -7.90 10.22
N ASP A 120 3.06 -7.59 9.20
CA ASP A 120 1.60 -7.78 9.24
C ASP A 120 1.22 -9.25 9.21
N PHE A 121 1.93 -10.07 8.42
CA PHE A 121 1.78 -11.52 8.48
C PHE A 121 2.20 -12.09 9.83
N LEU A 122 3.31 -11.62 10.41
CA LEU A 122 3.72 -12.03 11.74
C LEU A 122 2.66 -11.67 12.79
N ARG A 123 2.09 -10.47 12.75
CA ARG A 123 0.98 -10.08 13.64
C ARG A 123 -0.20 -11.02 13.54
N LEU A 124 -0.56 -11.45 12.33
CA LEU A 124 -1.65 -12.40 12.11
C LEU A 124 -1.33 -13.77 12.69
N ILE A 125 -0.12 -14.27 12.47
CA ILE A 125 0.35 -15.55 13.03
C ILE A 125 0.29 -15.51 14.57
N PHE A 126 0.88 -14.48 15.18
CA PHE A 126 0.88 -14.34 16.64
C PHE A 126 -0.54 -14.18 17.22
N ALA A 127 -1.43 -13.48 16.53
CA ALA A 127 -2.82 -13.32 16.99
C ALA A 127 -3.66 -14.60 16.88
N ARG A 128 -3.30 -15.53 15.98
CA ARG A 128 -4.12 -16.72 15.66
C ARG A 128 -3.55 -18.04 16.19
N ALA A 129 -2.24 -18.15 16.31
CA ALA A 129 -1.56 -19.42 16.55
C ALA A 129 -0.64 -19.41 17.77
N SER A 130 -0.45 -18.29 18.46
CA SER A 130 0.43 -18.21 19.63
C SER A 130 -0.34 -18.21 20.94
N ASP A 131 0.23 -18.89 21.93
CA ASP A 131 -0.23 -18.84 23.32
C ASP A 131 0.27 -17.56 23.99
N ALA A 132 -0.64 -16.88 24.70
CA ALA A 132 -0.31 -15.66 25.41
C ALA A 132 0.09 -15.97 26.86
N PHE A 133 1.13 -15.27 27.36
CA PHE A 133 1.64 -15.42 28.73
C PHE A 133 1.73 -14.07 29.43
N SER A 134 1.50 -14.06 30.74
CA SER A 134 1.68 -12.90 31.60
C SER A 134 3.17 -12.57 31.75
N MET A 135 3.57 -11.33 31.47
CA MET A 135 4.96 -10.88 31.66
C MET A 135 5.36 -10.75 33.13
N GLN A 136 4.40 -10.66 34.05
CA GLN A 136 4.67 -10.50 35.49
C GLN A 136 4.79 -11.85 36.21
N THR A 137 3.92 -12.81 35.85
CA THR A 137 3.82 -14.10 36.54
C THR A 137 4.39 -15.26 35.73
N GLY A 138 4.55 -15.11 34.41
CA GLY A 138 4.97 -16.18 33.50
C GLY A 138 3.87 -17.21 33.19
N GLU A 139 2.68 -17.06 33.75
CA GLU A 139 1.57 -17.99 33.58
C GLU A 139 0.83 -17.75 32.25
N ALA A 140 0.22 -18.82 31.72
CA ALA A 140 -0.61 -18.75 30.52
C ALA A 140 -1.83 -17.85 30.77
N MET A 141 -2.12 -16.96 29.80
CA MET A 141 -3.32 -16.13 29.83
C MET A 141 -4.54 -16.98 29.49
N ILE A 142 -5.37 -17.24 30.49
CA ILE A 142 -6.62 -17.97 30.35
C ILE A 142 -7.83 -17.03 30.33
N ARG A 143 -8.96 -17.55 29.86
CA ARG A 143 -10.24 -16.88 30.04
C ARG A 143 -10.78 -17.18 31.43
N PHE A 144 -11.20 -16.13 32.13
CA PHE A 144 -11.94 -16.24 33.37
C PHE A 144 -13.45 -16.17 33.10
N THR A 145 -14.21 -16.87 33.92
CA THR A 145 -15.67 -16.75 34.01
C THR A 145 -16.06 -15.49 34.78
N ASP A 146 -17.30 -15.04 34.62
CA ASP A 146 -17.81 -13.86 35.32
C ASP A 146 -17.76 -14.03 36.85
N GLU A 147 -18.02 -15.23 37.36
CA GLU A 147 -17.92 -15.55 38.79
C GLU A 147 -16.47 -15.49 39.30
N GLU A 148 -15.52 -16.06 38.55
CA GLU A 148 -14.09 -15.98 38.88
C GLU A 148 -13.60 -14.53 38.90
N ILE A 149 -14.02 -13.71 37.93
CA ILE A 149 -13.70 -12.28 37.89
C ILE A 149 -14.28 -11.57 39.13
N LEU A 150 -15.55 -11.81 39.46
CA LEU A 150 -16.21 -11.19 40.62
C LEU A 150 -15.51 -11.55 41.93
N ASN A 151 -15.27 -12.84 42.16
CA ASN A 151 -14.60 -13.34 43.36
C ASN A 151 -13.21 -12.73 43.51
N ARG A 152 -12.46 -12.63 42.40
CA ARG A 152 -11.14 -12.03 42.39
C ARG A 152 -11.18 -10.53 42.70
N ILE A 153 -12.16 -9.79 42.18
CA ILE A 153 -12.33 -8.37 42.52
C ILE A 153 -12.62 -8.20 44.02
N LEU A 154 -13.52 -9.01 44.57
CA LEU A 154 -13.89 -8.96 45.99
C LEU A 154 -12.71 -9.30 46.91
N GLN A 155 -11.88 -10.26 46.51
CA GLN A 155 -10.71 -10.70 47.26
C GLN A 155 -9.53 -9.72 47.14
N ASP A 156 -9.12 -9.37 45.92
CA ASP A 156 -7.89 -8.60 45.67
C ASP A 156 -8.03 -7.12 46.08
N TYR A 157 -9.25 -6.58 46.09
CA TYR A 157 -9.54 -5.17 46.40
C TYR A 157 -10.37 -4.98 47.68
N GLN A 158 -10.38 -5.97 48.58
CA GLN A 158 -11.13 -5.88 49.83
C GLN A 158 -10.70 -4.65 50.65
N GLY A 159 -11.68 -3.82 51.04
CA GLY A 159 -11.43 -2.60 51.83
C GLY A 159 -10.82 -1.43 51.03
N GLN A 160 -10.61 -1.58 49.73
CA GLN A 160 -10.10 -0.51 48.86
C GLN A 160 -11.24 0.20 48.13
N ARG A 161 -11.09 1.51 47.90
CA ARG A 161 -12.00 2.26 47.02
C ARG A 161 -11.57 2.04 45.56
N ILE A 162 -12.42 1.35 44.79
CA ILE A 162 -12.20 1.07 43.37
C ILE A 162 -13.20 1.81 42.49
N LEU A 163 -12.81 2.10 41.24
CA LEU A 163 -13.68 2.61 40.19
C LEU A 163 -13.87 1.53 39.12
N LEU A 164 -15.09 1.03 38.96
CA LEU A 164 -15.42 0.06 37.93
C LEU A 164 -15.74 0.79 36.62
N LEU A 165 -15.01 0.43 35.56
CA LEU A 165 -15.17 1.00 34.23
C LEU A 165 -15.52 -0.11 33.22
N ALA A 166 -16.52 0.15 32.38
CA ALA A 166 -16.90 -0.73 31.28
C ALA A 166 -16.43 -0.13 29.94
N PRO A 167 -15.46 -0.73 29.23
CA PRO A 167 -14.97 -0.21 27.96
C PRO A 167 -15.93 -0.58 26.81
N LEU A 168 -17.00 0.20 26.65
CA LEU A 168 -18.05 -0.03 25.64
C LEU A 168 -17.57 0.13 24.20
N VAL A 169 -16.57 0.99 23.96
CA VAL A 169 -15.93 1.21 22.65
C VAL A 169 -14.44 1.01 22.79
N LYS A 170 -13.84 0.16 21.93
CA LYS A 170 -12.40 -0.10 21.89
C LYS A 170 -11.87 0.11 20.47
N GLY A 171 -11.12 1.19 20.26
CA GLY A 171 -10.35 1.42 19.03
C GLY A 171 -11.17 1.51 17.74
N ARG A 172 -12.48 1.77 17.83
CA ARG A 172 -13.36 1.94 16.66
C ARG A 172 -13.66 3.42 16.48
N LYS A 173 -13.55 3.89 15.23
CA LYS A 173 -13.96 5.25 14.84
C LYS A 173 -15.47 5.25 14.59
N GLY A 174 -16.15 6.32 15.00
CA GLY A 174 -17.58 6.49 14.75
C GLY A 174 -18.21 7.57 15.62
N HIS A 175 -19.44 7.94 15.28
CA HIS A 175 -20.29 8.77 16.13
C HIS A 175 -21.13 7.86 17.03
N TYR A 176 -21.12 8.12 18.33
CA TYR A 176 -21.73 7.25 19.35
C TYR A 176 -22.91 7.90 20.09
N ARG A 177 -23.64 8.81 19.42
CA ARG A 177 -24.75 9.55 20.04
C ARG A 177 -25.81 8.63 20.66
N GLU A 178 -26.29 7.65 19.90
CA GLU A 178 -27.29 6.68 20.37
C GLU A 178 -26.78 5.83 21.55
N LEU A 179 -25.49 5.54 21.59
CA LEU A 179 -24.87 4.84 22.72
C LEU A 179 -24.91 5.70 23.97
N PHE A 180 -24.55 6.99 23.90
CA PHE A 180 -24.67 7.89 25.05
C PHE A 180 -26.11 8.05 25.51
N GLU A 181 -27.06 8.21 24.58
CA GLU A 181 -28.48 8.31 24.92
C GLU A 181 -29.00 7.06 25.63
N SER A 182 -28.59 5.86 25.20
CA SER A 182 -29.00 4.60 25.85
C SER A 182 -28.37 4.42 27.23
N VAL A 183 -27.07 4.73 27.39
CA VAL A 183 -26.34 4.64 28.66
C VAL A 183 -26.87 5.67 29.68
N MET A 184 -27.21 6.88 29.23
CA MET A 184 -27.87 7.87 30.09
C MET A 184 -29.27 7.41 30.53
N LYS A 185 -30.06 6.79 29.64
CA LYS A 185 -31.37 6.20 30.01
C LYS A 185 -31.25 5.08 31.05
N GLN A 186 -30.12 4.38 31.08
CA GLN A 186 -29.81 3.38 32.11
C GLN A 186 -29.34 4.00 33.45
N GLY A 187 -29.18 5.32 33.51
CA GLY A 187 -28.84 6.05 34.74
C GLY A 187 -27.34 6.29 34.96
N TYR A 188 -26.49 5.97 33.98
CA TYR A 188 -25.07 6.29 34.05
C TYR A 188 -24.84 7.78 33.74
N VAL A 189 -24.19 8.48 34.68
CA VAL A 189 -23.96 9.93 34.64
C VAL A 189 -22.52 10.33 34.31
N ARG A 190 -21.61 9.36 34.21
CA ARG A 190 -20.19 9.58 33.92
C ARG A 190 -19.74 8.62 32.84
N ALA A 191 -18.95 9.12 31.90
CA ALA A 191 -18.30 8.36 30.85
C ALA A 191 -16.81 8.73 30.77
N ARG A 192 -15.99 7.88 30.16
CA ARG A 192 -14.60 8.22 29.84
C ARG A 192 -14.41 8.17 28.33
N VAL A 193 -14.15 9.32 27.71
CA VAL A 193 -14.02 9.50 26.26
C VAL A 193 -12.62 10.03 25.97
N ASP A 194 -11.87 9.34 25.10
CA ASP A 194 -10.51 9.74 24.72
C ASP A 194 -9.61 10.07 25.93
N SER A 195 -9.70 9.21 26.95
CA SER A 195 -9.00 9.33 28.24
C SER A 195 -9.51 10.42 29.19
N VAL A 196 -10.44 11.27 28.78
CA VAL A 196 -11.07 12.33 29.59
C VAL A 196 -12.35 11.80 30.25
N LEU A 197 -12.53 12.06 31.54
CA LEU A 197 -13.79 11.76 32.23
C LEU A 197 -14.79 12.89 31.95
N VAL A 198 -15.98 12.52 31.45
CA VAL A 198 -17.05 13.42 31.03
C VAL A 198 -18.35 13.05 31.72
#